data_AF-A0A8T3LRZ7-F1
#
_entry.id   AF-A0A8T3LRZ7-F1
#
_cell.length_a   1.000
_cell.length_b   1.000
_cell.length_c   1.000
_cell.angle_alpha   90.00
_cell.angle_beta   90.00
_cell.angle_gamma   90.00
#
_symmetry.space_group_name_H-M   'P 1'
#
loop_
_entity.id
_entity.type
_entity.pdbx_description
1 polymer ?
#
loop_
_entity_poly.entity_id
_entity_poly.type
_entity_poly.pdbx_seq_one_letter_code
_entity_poly.pdbx_strand_id
1 'polypeptide(L)' 'MLRPNPPKLVTVVIALALILVGLSATVFPIDFVNAALDLVQSTLGTNIEVTTEIAWLFLLAGDALLIAGSLLPGI' A
#
# COMPACT_ATOMS: atom_id res chain seq x y z
N MET A 1 -24.64 -14.96 2.01
CA MET A 1 -23.98 -15.48 0.79
C MET A 1 -23.10 -14.36 0.26
N LEU A 2 -21.78 -14.60 0.20
CA LEU A 2 -20.84 -13.69 -0.45
C LEU A 2 -21.16 -13.68 -1.95
N ARG A 3 -21.52 -12.51 -2.48
CA ARG A 3 -21.73 -12.32 -3.92
C ARG A 3 -20.53 -11.57 -4.47
N PRO A 4 -20.00 -11.95 -5.64
CA PRO A 4 -18.96 -11.15 -6.30
C PRO A 4 -19.47 -9.72 -6.47
N ASN A 5 -18.74 -8.76 -5.91
CA ASN A 5 -19.02 -7.35 -6.03
C ASN A 5 -17.76 -6.65 -6.53
N PRO A 6 -17.82 -5.77 -7.53
CA PRO A 6 -16.64 -4.99 -7.90
C PRO A 6 -16.22 -4.11 -6.71
N PRO A 7 -14.94 -4.12 -6.29
CA PRO A 7 -14.44 -3.21 -5.28
C PRO A 7 -14.60 -1.76 -5.74
N LYS A 8 -14.78 -0.82 -4.81
CA LYS A 8 -14.88 0.59 -5.18
C LYS A 8 -13.57 1.07 -5.76
N LEU A 9 -13.66 2.04 -6.69
CA LEU A 9 -12.47 2.66 -7.29
C LEU A 9 -11.53 3.24 -6.22
N VAL A 10 -12.06 3.81 -5.14
CA VAL A 10 -11.26 4.32 -4.01
C VAL A 10 -10.44 3.19 -3.36
N THR A 11 -11.05 2.04 -3.12
CA THR A 11 -10.40 0.87 -2.52
C THR A 11 -9.33 0.28 -3.44
N VAL A 12 -9.59 0.24 -4.74
CA VAL A 12 -8.59 -0.13 -5.75
C VAL A 12 -7.41 0.83 -5.74
N VAL A 13 -7.66 2.14 -5.68
CA VAL A 13 -6.60 3.16 -5.64
C VAL A 13 -5.75 3.03 -4.38
N ILE A 14 -6.38 2.84 -3.20
CA ILE A 14 -5.66 2.66 -1.94
C ILE A 14 -4.84 1.36 -1.97
N ALA A 15 -5.43 0.26 -2.42
CA ALA A 15 -4.72 -1.01 -2.54
C ALA A 15 -3.51 -0.91 -3.47
N LEU A 16 -3.67 -0.25 -4.63
CA LEU A 16 -2.56 -0.02 -5.55
C LEU A 16 -1.46 0.83 -4.92
N ALA A 17 -1.80 1.87 -4.17
CA ALA A 17 -0.81 2.68 -3.47
C ALA A 17 -0.01 1.85 -2.45
N LEU A 18 -0.70 1.01 -1.66
CA LEU A 18 -0.06 0.12 -0.69
C LEU A 18 0.85 -0.91 -1.36
N ILE A 19 0.38 -1.54 -2.44
CA ILE A 19 1.16 -2.52 -3.21
C ILE A 19 2.38 -1.83 -3.80
N LEU A 20 2.25 -0.65 -4.41
CA LEU A 20 3.39 0.06 -5.00
C LEU A 20 4.46 0.45 -3.97
N VAL A 21 4.06 0.86 -2.76
CA VAL A 21 5.01 1.17 -1.67
C VAL A 21 5.71 -0.10 -1.18
N GLY A 22 4.97 -1.20 -1.00
CA GLY A 22 5.59 -2.46 -0.60
C GLY A 22 6.47 -3.07 -1.69
N LEU A 23 6.10 -2.91 -2.96
CA LEU A 23 6.88 -3.38 -4.11
C LEU A 23 8.15 -2.55 -4.29
N SER A 24 8.08 -1.24 -4.10
CA SER A 24 9.26 -0.38 -4.21
C SER A 24 10.29 -0.72 -3.13
N ALA A 25 9.87 -0.97 -1.90
CA ALA A 25 10.75 -1.36 -0.79
C ALA A 25 11.25 -2.82 -0.83
N THR A 26 10.68 -3.68 -1.67
CA THR A 26 11.15 -5.06 -1.88
C THR A 26 12.01 -5.23 -3.14
N VAL A 27 11.76 -4.44 -4.18
CA VAL A 27 12.50 -4.48 -5.45
C VAL A 27 13.73 -3.57 -5.42
N PHE A 28 13.65 -2.43 -4.73
CA PHE A 28 14.76 -1.49 -4.59
C PHE A 28 15.37 -1.57 -3.19
N PRO A 29 16.66 -1.21 -3.02
CA PRO A 29 17.27 -1.10 -1.70
C PRO A 29 16.48 -0.14 -0.80
N ILE A 30 16.22 -0.53 0.44
CA ILE A 30 15.38 0.23 1.37
C ILE A 30 15.95 1.62 1.65
N ASP A 31 17.28 1.78 1.63
CA ASP A 31 17.95 3.07 1.78
C ASP A 31 17.58 4.05 0.65
N PHE A 32 17.41 3.54 -0.57
CA PHE A 32 16.99 4.36 -1.71
C PHE A 32 15.53 4.80 -1.57
N VAL A 33 14.67 3.91 -1.07
CA VAL A 33 13.25 4.20 -0.83
C VAL A 33 13.09 5.22 0.29
N ASN A 34 13.82 5.07 1.40
CA ASN A 34 13.79 6.02 2.51
C ASN A 34 14.36 7.38 2.10
N ALA A 35 15.43 7.44 1.30
CA ALA A 35 15.94 8.71 0.77
C ALA A 35 14.94 9.44 -0.15
N ALA A 36 14.19 8.70 -0.97
CA ALA A 36 13.12 9.26 -1.79
C ALA A 36 11.94 9.72 -0.94
N LEU A 37 11.60 8.95 0.11
CA LEU A 37 10.58 9.32 1.08
C LEU A 37 10.97 10.63 1.78
N ASP A 38 12.19 10.74 2.30
CA ASP A 38 12.69 11.94 2.99
C ASP A 38 12.50 13.24 2.18
N LEU A 39 12.69 13.18 0.86
CA LEU A 39 12.44 14.33 -0.01
C LEU A 39 10.96 14.78 0.03
N VAL A 40 10.04 13.82 -0.04
CA VAL A 40 8.58 14.07 0.03
C VAL A 40 8.15 14.44 1.45
N GLN A 41 8.74 13.79 2.45
CA GLN A 41 8.44 13.99 3.87
C GLN A 41 8.90 15.35 4.37
N SER A 42 10.02 15.88 3.88
CA SER A 42 10.43 17.26 4.14
C SER A 42 9.39 18.30 3.69
N THR A 43 8.58 17.95 2.68
CA THR A 43 7.53 18.81 2.14
C THR A 43 6.20 18.64 2.90
N LEU A 44 5.94 17.43 3.43
CA LEU A 44 4.69 17.09 4.13
C LEU A 44 4.79 17.16 5.67
N GLY A 45 5.99 17.32 6.22
CA GLY A 45 6.22 17.37 7.68
C GLY A 45 6.06 16.03 8.39
N THR A 46 6.22 14.91 7.69
CA THR A 46 6.12 13.55 8.27
C THR A 46 7.50 12.98 8.57
N ASN A 47 7.58 11.96 9.45
CA ASN A 47 8.82 11.26 9.78
C ASN A 47 8.57 9.76 9.89
N ILE A 48 8.34 9.15 8.72
CA ILE A 48 7.98 7.76 8.50
C ILE A 48 9.21 7.07 7.93
N GLU A 49 9.66 6.01 8.60
CA GLU A 49 10.70 5.12 8.10
C GLU A 49 10.03 3.86 7.55
N VAL A 50 10.36 3.48 6.30
CA VAL A 50 9.88 2.24 5.72
C VAL A 50 10.88 1.14 6.03
N THR A 51 10.50 0.24 6.93
CA THR A 51 11.25 -0.98 7.24
C THR A 51 10.80 -2.13 6.33
N THR A 52 11.62 -3.18 6.23
CA THR A 52 11.29 -4.38 5.45
C THR A 52 9.99 -5.02 5.92
N GLU A 53 9.75 -5.04 7.23
CA GLU A 53 8.50 -5.57 7.80
C GLU A 53 7.29 -4.75 7.38
N ILE A 54 7.39 -3.42 7.39
CA ILE A 54 6.32 -2.51 6.94
C ILE A 54 6.04 -2.70 5.44
N ALA A 55 7.07 -2.90 4.62
CA ALA A 55 6.92 -3.16 3.21
C ALA A 55 6.10 -4.44 2.93
N TRP A 56 6.40 -5.54 3.63
CA TRP A 56 5.63 -6.77 3.53
C TRP A 56 4.21 -6.63 4.04
N LEU A 57 4.01 -5.87 5.12
CA LEU A 57 2.68 -5.56 5.63
C LEU A 57 1.84 -4.77 4.62
N PHE A 58 2.44 -3.82 3.89
CA PHE A 58 1.73 -3.07 2.86
C PHE A 58 1.37 -3.93 1.64
N LEU A 59 2.24 -4.85 1.22
CA LEU A 59 1.90 -5.83 0.18
C LEU A 59 0.70 -6.68 0.62
N LEU A 60 0.79 -7.28 1.80
CA LEU A 60 -0.28 -8.10 2.36
C LEU A 60 -1.60 -7.31 2.49
N ALA A 61 -1.54 -6.09 3.03
CA ALA A 61 -2.72 -5.26 3.25
C ALA A 61 -3.35 -4.82 1.93
N GLY A 62 -2.56 -4.49 0.91
CA GLY A 62 -3.06 -4.11 -0.41
C GLY A 62 -3.80 -5.27 -1.09
N ASP A 63 -3.20 -6.47 -1.10
CA ASP A 63 -3.84 -7.66 -1.66
C ASP A 63 -5.09 -8.06 -0.87
N ALA A 64 -5.01 -8.03 0.46
CA ALA A 64 -6.14 -8.32 1.34
C ALA A 64 -7.30 -7.33 1.13
N LEU A 65 -6.99 -6.05 0.88
CA LEU A 65 -8.00 -5.03 0.63
C LEU A 65 -8.73 -5.24 -0.70
N LEU A 66 -8.03 -5.69 -1.76
CA LEU A 66 -8.66 -6.05 -3.03
C LEU A 66 -9.57 -7.27 -2.89
N ILE A 67 -9.12 -8.29 -2.16
CA ILE A 67 -9.93 -9.49 -1.88
C ILE A 67 -11.15 -9.10 -1.06
N ALA A 68 -10.97 -8.32 0.01
CA ALA A 68 -12.05 -7.87 0.88
C ALA A 68 -13.07 -7.00 0.13
N GLY A 69 -12.63 -6.06 -0.70
CA GLY A 69 -13.53 -5.23 -1.50
C GLY A 69 -14.27 -6.00 -2.59
N SER A 70 -13.69 -7.11 -3.06
CA SER A 70 -14.36 -8.02 -4.00
C SER A 70 -15.46 -8.86 -3.34
N LEU A 71 -15.41 -8.99 -2.01
CA LEU A 71 -16.26 -9.85 -1.19
C LEU A 71 -17.33 -9.06 -0.40
N LEU A 72 -16.99 -7.85 0.07
CA LEU A 72 -17.81 -7.05 0.97
C LEU A 72 -18.38 -5.83 0.23
N PRO A 73 -19.71 -5.73 0.05
CA PRO A 73 -20.30 -4.60 -0.62
C PRO A 73 -20.12 -3.32 0.18
N GLY A 74 -19.54 -2.29 -0.44
CA GLY A 74 -19.38 -0.96 0.15
C GLY A 74 -17.94 -0.55 0.41
N ILE A 75 -16.99 -1.47 0.30
CA ILE A 75 -15.55 -1.23 0.24
C ILE A 75 -15.04 -1.73 -1.10
#